data_AF-A0A969DUB5-F1
#
_entry.id   AF-A0A969DUB5-F1
#
_cell.length_a   1.000
_cell.length_b   1.000
_cell.length_c   1.000
_cell.angle_alpha   90.00
_cell.angle_beta   90.00
_cell.angle_gamma   90.00
#
_symmetry.space_group_name_H-M   'P 1'
#
loop_
_entity.id
_entity.type
_entity.pdbx_description
1 polymer ?
#
loop_
_entity_poly.entity_id
_entity_poly.type
_entity_poly.pdbx_seq_one_letter_code
_entity_poly.pdbx_strand_id
1 'polypeptide(L)'
;PTAFPTDSTPLKLQGTLVGRRGMANWLCQDFLLKTADGLIKLHFLSTLGALGNALIHPGHPVLAMGQPVVLLGWFRRSATAWIDIDRCIRPGHQPIQANHPIWSAVLGVGFCLWGVIVILLPDLNL
;
A
#
# COMPACT_ATOMS: atom_id res chain seq x y z
N PRO A 1 20.23 18.66 -8.62
CA PRO A 1 18.98 19.31 -9.08
C PRO A 1 18.44 18.67 -10.37
N THR A 2 18.41 17.33 -10.42
CA THR A 2 18.19 16.51 -11.63
C THR A 2 17.42 15.23 -11.29
N ALA A 3 16.49 15.31 -10.34
CA ALA A 3 15.62 14.18 -10.02
C ALA A 3 14.31 14.33 -10.81
N PHE A 4 13.99 13.36 -11.66
CA PHE A 4 12.73 13.30 -12.36
C PHE A 4 11.58 13.04 -11.36
N PRO A 5 10.33 13.45 -11.65
CA PRO A 5 9.18 13.16 -10.79
C PRO A 5 8.98 11.65 -10.52
N THR A 6 9.45 10.81 -11.43
CA THR A 6 9.45 9.34 -11.35
C THR A 6 10.56 8.77 -10.48
N ASP A 7 11.59 9.54 -10.12
CA ASP A 7 12.69 9.06 -9.30
C ASP A 7 12.21 8.84 -7.86
N SER A 8 11.90 7.59 -7.55
CA SER A 8 11.65 7.15 -6.19
C SER A 8 12.97 7.01 -5.44
N THR A 9 13.16 7.82 -4.40
CA THR A 9 14.31 7.67 -3.49
C THR A 9 13.91 6.76 -2.32
N PRO A 10 14.64 5.67 -2.05
CA PRO A 10 14.38 4.87 -0.87
C PRO A 10 14.69 5.69 0.38
N LEU A 11 13.85 5.59 1.40
CA LEU A 11 14.06 6.29 2.66
C LEU A 11 13.69 5.44 3.87
N LYS A 12 14.23 5.88 5.01
CA LYS A 12 13.86 5.41 6.34
C LYS A 12 13.46 6.62 7.17
N LEU A 13 12.22 6.64 7.63
CA LEU A 13 11.69 7.75 8.43
C LEU A 13 11.07 7.23 9.73
N GLN A 14 11.26 7.98 10.81
CA GLN A 14 10.65 7.70 12.11
C GLN A 14 9.63 8.77 12.44
N GLY A 15 8.50 8.36 13.01
CA GLY A 15 7.46 9.29 13.43
C GLY A 15 6.28 8.58 14.07
N THR A 16 5.22 9.32 14.31
CA THR A 16 3.94 8.77 14.79
C THR A 16 3.01 8.60 13.61
N LEU A 17 2.45 7.40 13.46
CA LEU A 17 1.46 7.14 12.43
C LEU A 17 0.12 7.76 12.84
N VAL A 18 -0.44 8.65 12.03
CA VAL A 18 -1.69 9.37 12.32
C VAL A 18 -2.65 9.26 11.14
N GLY A 19 -3.95 9.40 11.44
CA GLY A 19 -5.01 9.20 10.47
C GLY A 19 -6.36 9.03 11.15
N ARG A 20 -7.40 8.81 10.35
CA ARG A 20 -8.71 8.40 10.88
C ARG A 20 -8.59 7.03 11.54
N ARG A 21 -9.40 6.79 12.57
CA ARG A 21 -9.41 5.54 13.35
C ARG A 21 -10.59 4.65 12.95
N GLY A 22 -10.43 3.35 13.17
CA GLY A 22 -11.50 2.36 12.94
C GLY A 22 -11.90 2.24 11.47
N MET A 23 -13.19 1.96 11.24
CA MET A 23 -13.73 1.70 9.90
C MET A 23 -13.59 2.90 8.94
N ALA A 24 -13.52 4.13 9.47
CA ALA A 24 -13.32 5.33 8.66
C ALA A 24 -11.98 5.37 7.92
N ASN A 25 -11.04 4.48 8.28
CA ASN A 25 -9.76 4.30 7.60
C ASN A 25 -9.50 2.84 7.21
N TRP A 26 -10.56 2.03 7.08
CA TRP A 26 -10.45 0.58 6.87
C TRP A 26 -9.50 0.26 5.72
N LEU A 27 -9.70 0.88 4.56
CA LEU A 27 -8.88 0.62 3.37
C LEU A 27 -7.52 1.33 3.38
N CYS A 28 -7.09 1.86 4.52
CA CYS A 28 -5.82 2.57 4.69
C CYS A 28 -5.72 3.84 3.82
N GLN A 29 -6.83 4.57 3.68
CA GLN A 29 -6.95 5.71 2.77
C GLN A 29 -6.34 7.01 3.34
N ASP A 30 -6.38 7.15 4.67
CA ASP A 30 -5.91 8.32 5.40
C ASP A 30 -4.75 7.94 6.33
N PHE A 31 -3.57 7.75 5.76
CA PHE A 31 -2.33 7.60 6.53
C PHE A 31 -1.42 8.79 6.33
N LEU A 32 -0.98 9.35 7.45
CA LEU A 32 0.06 10.36 7.51
C LEU A 32 1.11 9.95 8.53
N LEU A 33 2.36 10.31 8.29
CA LEU A 33 3.41 10.25 9.29
C LEU A 33 3.60 11.64 9.87
N LYS A 34 3.47 11.76 11.19
CA LYS A 34 3.89 12.94 11.94
C LYS A 34 5.35 12.78 12.35
N THR A 35 6.22 13.58 11.78
CA THR A 35 7.64 13.69 12.14
C THR A 35 7.88 14.96 12.98
N ALA A 36 9.13 15.23 13.33
CA ALA A 36 9.51 16.51 13.95
C ALA A 36 9.29 17.70 13.01
N ASP A 37 9.48 17.49 11.70
CA ASP A 37 9.45 18.54 10.67
C ASP A 37 8.06 18.79 10.09
N GLY A 38 7.09 17.92 10.38
CA GLY A 38 5.70 18.11 9.94
C GLY A 38 4.94 16.82 9.66
N LEU A 39 3.99 16.90 8.73
CA LEU A 39 3.13 15.81 8.31
C LEU A 39 3.40 15.45 6.86
N ILE A 40 3.52 14.16 6.58
CA ILE A 40 3.66 13.65 5.21
C ILE A 40 2.64 12.55 4.94
N LYS A 41 1.98 12.63 3.77
CA LYS A 41 1.02 11.63 3.33
C LYS A 41 1.73 10.31 3.02
N LEU A 42 1.10 9.22 3.40
CA LEU A 42 1.56 7.87 3.14
C LEU A 42 0.58 7.15 2.22
N HIS A 43 1.12 6.27 1.39
CA HIS A 43 0.35 5.33 0.59
C HIS A 43 0.68 3.91 1.04
N PHE A 44 -0.35 3.14 1.40
CA PHE A 44 -0.22 1.75 1.83
C PHE A 44 -1.12 0.86 0.99
N LEU A 45 -0.56 -0.25 0.51
CA LEU A 45 -1.30 -1.31 -0.12
C LEU A 45 -0.74 -2.66 0.31
N SER A 46 -1.59 -3.55 0.82
CA SER A 46 -1.15 -4.90 1.19
C SER A 46 -0.69 -5.69 -0.04
N THR A 47 0.03 -6.78 0.20
CA THR A 47 0.41 -7.75 -0.85
C THR A 47 -0.79 -8.27 -1.64
N LEU A 48 -1.95 -8.41 -1.00
CA LEU A 48 -3.20 -8.82 -1.66
C LEU A 48 -3.99 -7.63 -2.22
N GLY A 49 -3.35 -6.47 -2.40
CA GLY A 49 -3.99 -5.27 -2.91
C GLY A 49 -5.03 -4.69 -1.94
N ALA A 50 -6.06 -4.05 -2.51
CA ALA A 50 -7.17 -3.49 -1.76
C ALA A 50 -8.01 -4.58 -1.07
N LEU A 51 -8.08 -5.79 -1.64
CA LEU A 51 -8.78 -6.93 -1.04
C LEU A 51 -8.09 -7.40 0.24
N GLY A 52 -6.76 -7.39 0.30
CA GLY A 52 -6.05 -7.68 1.54
C GLY A 52 -6.25 -6.62 2.63
N ASN A 53 -6.44 -5.36 2.24
CA ASN A 53 -6.82 -4.30 3.18
C ASN A 53 -8.28 -4.43 3.64
N ALA A 54 -9.13 -5.18 2.93
CA ALA A 54 -10.54 -5.34 3.28
C ALA A 54 -10.76 -6.28 4.47
N LEU A 55 -9.78 -7.09 4.86
CA LEU A 55 -9.86 -7.93 6.06
C LEU A 55 -9.03 -7.32 7.19
N ILE A 56 -9.68 -6.99 8.31
CA ILE A 56 -8.97 -6.51 9.50
C ILE A 56 -8.33 -7.73 10.20
N HIS A 57 -7.01 -7.80 10.16
CA HIS A 57 -6.20 -8.81 10.86
C HIS A 57 -5.32 -8.16 11.95
N PRO A 58 -4.72 -8.91 12.89
CA PRO A 58 -3.87 -8.34 13.95
C PRO A 58 -2.63 -7.56 13.44
N GLY A 59 -2.24 -7.82 12.19
CA GLY A 59 -1.20 -7.08 11.46
C GLY A 59 -1.68 -5.87 10.67
N HIS A 60 -2.97 -5.51 10.75
CA HIS A 60 -3.55 -4.47 9.92
C HIS A 60 -3.02 -3.08 10.32
N PRO A 61 -2.59 -2.22 9.37
CA PRO A 61 -1.89 -0.98 9.70
C PRO A 61 -2.74 0.07 10.41
N VAL A 62 -4.08 0.00 10.30
CA VAL A 62 -4.97 0.86 11.11
C VAL A 62 -4.79 0.62 12.62
N LEU A 63 -4.37 -0.57 13.04
CA LEU A 63 -4.08 -0.86 14.45
C LEU A 63 -2.83 -0.12 14.94
N ALA A 64 -1.99 0.39 14.03
CA ALA A 64 -0.82 1.19 14.35
C ALA A 64 -1.13 2.69 14.49
N MET A 65 -2.39 3.13 14.33
CA MET A 65 -2.78 4.54 14.47
C MET A 65 -2.47 5.07 15.87
N GLY A 66 -1.71 6.16 15.93
CA GLY A 66 -1.25 6.82 17.14
C GLY A 66 0.03 6.23 17.73
N GLN A 67 0.63 5.20 17.13
CA GLN A 67 1.85 4.58 17.64
C GLN A 67 3.12 5.15 16.96
N PRO A 68 4.27 5.18 17.67
CA PRO A 68 5.55 5.44 17.04
C PRO A 68 5.94 4.29 16.12
N VAL A 69 6.34 4.61 14.90
CA VAL A 69 6.72 3.66 13.86
C VAL A 69 8.00 4.09 13.16
N VAL A 70 8.71 3.11 12.61
CA VAL A 70 9.78 3.31 11.64
C VAL A 70 9.28 2.83 10.29
N LEU A 71 9.20 3.73 9.32
CA LEU A 71 8.78 3.45 7.96
C LEU A 71 10.00 3.30 7.05
N LEU A 72 9.96 2.25 6.24
CA LEU A 72 10.79 2.06 5.05
C LEU A 72 9.88 2.21 3.84
N GLY A 73 10.36 2.89 2.81
CA GLY A 73 9.54 3.12 1.63
C GLY A 73 10.22 4.03 0.62
N TRP A 74 9.41 4.51 -0.32
CA TRP A 74 9.86 5.26 -1.48
C TRP A 74 9.20 6.63 -1.48
N PHE A 75 10.01 7.69 -1.46
CA PHE A 75 9.50 9.04 -1.59
C PHE A 75 9.14 9.35 -3.03
N ARG A 76 7.91 9.83 -3.26
CA ARG A 76 7.40 10.24 -4.56
C ARG A 76 7.20 11.75 -4.60
N ARG A 77 7.78 12.38 -5.63
CA ARG A 77 7.68 13.82 -5.88
C ARG A 77 6.64 14.07 -6.98
N SER A 78 5.37 14.21 -6.61
CA SER A 78 4.29 14.62 -7.51
C SER A 78 3.69 15.96 -7.05
N ALA A 79 2.58 16.41 -7.66
CA ALA A 79 1.84 17.61 -7.24
C ALA A 79 1.47 17.60 -5.75
N THR A 80 1.32 16.40 -5.18
CA THR A 80 1.32 16.16 -3.74
C THR A 80 2.44 15.16 -3.44
N ALA A 81 3.35 15.49 -2.53
CA ALA A 81 4.39 14.55 -2.13
C ALA A 81 3.82 13.48 -1.20
N TRP A 82 4.19 12.21 -1.43
CA TRP A 82 3.81 11.10 -0.56
C TRP A 82 4.93 10.06 -0.48
N ILE A 83 4.81 9.16 0.48
CA ILE A 83 5.69 8.01 0.64
C ILE A 83 4.90 6.75 0.35
N ASP A 84 5.33 5.96 -0.61
CA ASP A 84 4.86 4.59 -0.79
C ASP A 84 5.54 3.73 0.29
N ILE A 85 4.75 3.17 1.20
CA ILE A 85 5.25 2.31 2.27
C ILE A 85 5.72 0.99 1.64
N ASP A 86 6.88 0.51 2.05
CA ASP A 86 7.38 -0.85 1.84
C ASP A 86 7.25 -1.66 3.14
N ARG A 87 7.76 -1.12 4.25
CA ARG A 87 7.62 -1.72 5.57
C ARG A 87 7.30 -0.70 6.64
N CYS A 88 6.40 -1.07 7.54
CA CYS A 88 6.10 -0.31 8.75
C CYS A 88 6.46 -1.15 9.98
N ILE A 89 7.48 -0.71 10.70
CA ILE A 89 8.02 -1.40 11.88
C ILE A 89 7.48 -0.72 13.13
N ARG A 90 6.88 -1.54 14.00
CA ARG A 90 6.40 -1.14 15.32
C ARG A 90 7.24 -1.80 16.40
N PRO A 91 7.55 -1.11 17.51
CA PRO A 91 8.21 -1.75 18.65
C PRO A 91 7.39 -2.96 19.16
N GLY A 92 8.02 -4.13 19.28
CA GLY A 92 7.38 -5.33 19.84
C GLY A 92 6.40 -6.07 18.93
N HIS A 93 6.23 -5.65 17.67
CA HIS A 93 5.35 -6.32 16.71
C HIS A 93 6.09 -6.71 15.43
N GLN A 94 5.53 -7.69 14.71
CA GLN A 94 6.02 -8.03 13.37
C GLN A 94 5.89 -6.83 12.41
N PRO A 95 6.86 -6.62 11.51
CA PRO A 95 6.77 -5.58 10.48
C PRO A 95 5.55 -5.78 9.60
N ILE A 96 4.81 -4.70 9.37
CA ILE A 96 3.73 -4.69 8.39
C ILE A 96 4.38 -4.47 7.02
N GLN A 97 4.17 -5.41 6.10
CA GLN A 97 4.71 -5.33 4.75
C GLN A 97 3.64 -4.82 3.79
N ALA A 98 4.01 -3.84 2.99
CA ALA A 98 3.30 -3.44 1.79
C ALA A 98 4.03 -4.06 0.59
N ASN A 99 3.28 -4.40 -0.45
CA ASN A 99 3.85 -4.94 -1.68
C ASN A 99 3.04 -4.44 -2.86
N HIS A 100 3.69 -4.37 -4.03
CA HIS A 100 2.98 -4.06 -5.26
C HIS A 100 1.95 -5.16 -5.57
N PRO A 101 0.72 -4.80 -5.96
CA PRO A 101 -0.37 -5.74 -6.11
C PRO A 101 -0.12 -6.64 -7.33
N ILE A 102 0.31 -7.87 -7.09
CA ILE A 102 0.51 -8.90 -8.12
C ILE A 102 -0.82 -9.27 -8.81
N TRP A 103 -1.95 -8.95 -8.16
CA TRP A 103 -3.30 -9.20 -8.66
C TRP A 103 -3.61 -8.59 -10.02
N SER A 104 -3.08 -7.41 -10.37
CA SER A 104 -3.33 -6.83 -11.69
C SER A 104 -2.75 -7.71 -12.80
N ALA A 105 -1.57 -8.28 -12.57
CA ALA A 105 -0.96 -9.24 -13.49
C ALA A 105 -1.74 -10.56 -13.52
N VAL A 106 -2.13 -11.10 -12.37
CA VAL A 106 -2.90 -12.35 -12.28
C VAL A 106 -4.26 -12.22 -12.96
N LEU A 107 -4.99 -11.13 -12.73
CA LEU A 107 -6.28 -10.85 -13.38
C LEU A 107 -6.10 -10.63 -14.88
N GLY A 108 -5.06 -9.91 -15.30
CA GLY A 108 -4.74 -9.72 -16.70
C GLY A 108 -4.49 -11.05 -17.41
N VAL A 109 -3.66 -11.92 -16.83
CA VAL A 109 -3.43 -13.28 -17.34
C VAL A 109 -4.73 -14.09 -17.37
N GLY A 110 -5.54 -14.01 -16.31
CA GLY A 110 -6.84 -14.69 -16.24
C GLY A 110 -7.79 -14.26 -17.35
N PHE A 111 -7.94 -12.96 -17.62
CA PHE A 111 -8.77 -12.45 -18.70
C PHE A 111 -8.22 -12.81 -20.08
N CYS A 112 -6.91 -12.83 -20.27
CA CYS A 112 -6.29 -13.31 -21.51
C CYS A 112 -6.62 -14.79 -21.76
N LEU A 113 -6.47 -15.64 -20.74
CA LEU A 113 -6.81 -17.07 -20.83
C LEU A 113 -8.31 -17.28 -21.10
N TRP A 114 -9.16 -16.53 -20.41
CA TRP A 114 -10.60 -16.54 -20.65
C TRP A 114 -10.94 -16.18 -22.10
N GLY A 115 -10.33 -15.12 -22.64
CA GLY A 115 -10.50 -14.73 -24.04
C GLY A 115 -10.08 -15.84 -25.01
N VAL A 116 -8.96 -16.52 -24.74
CA VAL A 116 -8.49 -17.66 -25.53
C VAL A 116 -9.49 -18.83 -25.50
N ILE A 117 -10.05 -19.14 -24.32
CA ILE A 117 -11.06 -20.19 -24.15
C ILE A 117 -12.32 -19.85 -24.96
N VAL A 118 -12.85 -18.63 -24.83
CA VAL A 118 -14.06 -18.19 -25.55
C VAL A 118 -13.87 -18.25 -27.07
N ILE A 119 -12.68 -17.92 -27.58
CA ILE A 119 -12.38 -17.99 -29.02
C ILE A 119 -12.23 -19.43 -29.51
N LEU A 120 -11.56 -20.30 -28.75
CA LEU A 120 -11.25 -21.67 -29.17
C LEU A 120 -12.38 -22.67 -28.91
N LEU A 121 -13.25 -22.38 -27.93
CA LEU A 121 -14.34 -23.24 -27.50
C LEU A 121 -15.67 -22.46 -27.52
N PRO A 122 -16.12 -22.01 -28.71
CA PRO A 122 -17.34 -21.21 -28.84
C PRO A 122 -18.61 -21.98 -28.42
N ASP A 123 -18.56 -23.31 -28.42
CA ASP A 123 -19.69 -24.18 -28.04
C ASP A 123 -19.79 -24.42 -26.53
N LEU A 124 -18.80 -23.97 -25.74
CA LEU A 124 -18.94 -23.90 -24.29
C LEU A 124 -19.87 -22.72 -23.96
N ASN A 125 -21.17 -23.01 -23.79
CA ASN A 125 -22.12 -22.10 -23.14
C ASN A 125 -21.66 -21.89 -21.68
N LEU A 126 -20.79 -20.91 -21.46
CA LEU A 126 -20.42 -20.38 -20.15
C LEU A 126 -21.42 -19.31 -19.69
#